data_AF-A0A0S9QGS0-F1
#
_entry.id   AF-A0A0S9QGS0-F1
#
_cell.length_a   1.000
_cell.length_b   1.000
_cell.length_c   1.000
_cell.angle_alpha   90.00
_cell.angle_beta   90.00
_cell.angle_gamma   90.00
#
_symmetry.space_group_name_H-M   'P 1'
#
loop_
_entity.id
_entity.type
_entity.pdbx_description
1 polymer ?
#
loop_
_entity_poly.entity_id
_entity_poly.type
_entity_poly.pdbx_seq_one_letter_code
_entity_poly.pdbx_strand_id
1 'polypeptide(L)'
;MLSPQSLSEDDRRQVAAWAADCAERVLALFESEAPGDDRPRDAIARTRGFAAGRLTAADQIRRRFIAGRAAKSAASPAGAAAARAAAQAAGVAHMGAHALGAAAYAARAVRLSAGDPNAVNEELEWQIASMSSDVAAALRSLPPIGSDSAGPLGPGMLSSGELGEHIRQLQTRLHSTTA
;
A
#
# COMPACT_ATOMS: atom_id res chain seq x y z
N MET A 1 -15.79 -18.29 -6.55
CA MET A 1 -15.85 -16.85 -6.89
C MET A 1 -14.49 -16.24 -6.60
N LEU A 2 -14.07 -15.23 -7.36
CA LEU A 2 -12.88 -14.45 -7.00
C LEU A 2 -13.17 -13.74 -5.66
N SER A 3 -12.16 -13.65 -4.80
CA SER A 3 -12.27 -12.97 -3.50
C SER A 3 -12.73 -11.52 -3.69
N PRO A 4 -13.61 -10.97 -2.83
CA PRO A 4 -13.97 -9.54 -2.88
C PRO A 4 -12.74 -8.64 -2.71
N GLN A 5 -11.66 -9.13 -2.09
CA GLN A 5 -10.39 -8.43 -1.96
C GLN A 5 -9.64 -8.23 -3.29
N SER A 6 -10.05 -8.94 -4.35
CA SER A 6 -9.43 -8.82 -5.67
C SER A 6 -9.73 -7.47 -6.32
N LEU A 7 -10.95 -6.95 -6.14
CA LEU A 7 -11.56 -5.86 -6.92
C LEU A 7 -11.63 -6.14 -8.44
N SER A 8 -12.41 -5.33 -9.16
CA SER A 8 -12.37 -5.33 -10.63
C SER A 8 -11.00 -4.86 -11.13
N GLU A 9 -10.65 -5.11 -12.40
CA GLU A 9 -9.40 -4.59 -12.93
C GLU A 9 -9.39 -3.06 -12.98
N ASP A 10 -10.51 -2.43 -13.33
CA ASP A 10 -10.63 -0.97 -13.37
C ASP A 10 -10.43 -0.37 -11.99
N ASP A 11 -11.08 -0.92 -10.95
CA ASP A 11 -10.85 -0.51 -9.56
C ASP A 11 -9.40 -0.73 -9.13
N ARG A 12 -8.80 -1.88 -9.50
CA ARG A 12 -7.38 -2.15 -9.25
C ARG A 12 -6.48 -1.10 -9.88
N ARG A 13 -6.79 -0.59 -11.08
CA ARG A 13 -6.01 0.47 -11.72
C ARG A 13 -6.14 1.79 -10.96
N GLN A 14 -7.33 2.14 -10.48
CA GLN A 14 -7.54 3.34 -9.65
C GLN A 14 -6.74 3.26 -8.35
N VAL A 15 -6.92 2.18 -7.57
CA VAL A 15 -6.23 2.05 -6.27
C VAL A 15 -4.73 1.80 -6.41
N ALA A 16 -4.25 1.36 -7.58
CA ALA A 16 -2.82 1.23 -7.87
C ALA A 16 -2.13 2.59 -7.95
N ALA A 17 -2.75 3.61 -8.55
CA ALA A 17 -2.19 4.96 -8.58
C ALA A 17 -2.00 5.49 -7.16
N TRP A 18 -3.07 5.44 -6.36
CA TRP A 18 -3.04 5.88 -4.96
C TRP A 18 -2.03 5.07 -4.11
N ALA A 19 -1.98 3.74 -4.25
CA ALA A 19 -1.00 2.93 -3.54
C ALA A 19 0.46 3.26 -3.91
N ALA A 20 0.71 3.63 -5.17
CA ALA A 20 2.01 4.09 -5.61
C ALA A 20 2.36 5.45 -4.96
N ASP A 21 1.39 6.35 -4.84
CA ASP A 21 1.58 7.65 -4.19
C ASP A 21 1.90 7.50 -2.69
N CYS A 22 1.18 6.63 -1.97
CA CYS A 22 1.50 6.30 -0.58
C CYS A 22 2.92 5.74 -0.43
N ALA A 23 3.32 4.81 -1.31
CA ALA A 23 4.65 4.23 -1.27
C ALA A 23 5.75 5.23 -1.64
N GLU A 24 5.50 6.14 -2.59
CA GLU A 24 6.47 7.14 -3.02
C GLU A 24 6.80 8.16 -1.92
N ARG A 25 5.84 8.52 -1.06
CA ARG A 25 6.06 9.45 0.07
C ARG A 25 7.17 9.03 1.01
N VAL A 26 7.33 7.72 1.19
CA VAL A 26 8.30 7.15 2.13
C VAL A 26 9.53 6.58 1.42
N LEU A 27 9.57 6.64 0.08
CA LEU A 27 10.64 6.04 -0.73
C LEU A 27 12.02 6.58 -0.35
N ALA A 28 12.12 7.89 -0.07
CA ALA A 28 13.39 8.53 0.32
C ALA A 28 14.02 7.92 1.58
N LEU A 29 13.21 7.38 2.51
CA LEU A 29 13.72 6.68 3.69
C LEU A 29 14.54 5.44 3.29
N PHE A 30 14.08 4.71 2.29
CA PHE A 30 14.82 3.56 1.77
C PHE A 30 16.05 3.98 0.96
N GLU A 31 15.89 4.95 0.05
CA GLU A 31 16.96 5.32 -0.88
C GLU A 31 18.14 6.01 -0.21
N SER A 32 17.92 6.69 0.91
CA SER A 32 19.00 7.25 1.71
C SER A 32 19.93 6.18 2.30
N GLU A 33 19.41 4.96 2.52
CA GLU A 33 20.14 3.84 3.12
C GLU A 33 20.70 2.88 2.05
N ALA A 34 20.01 2.74 0.92
CA ALA A 34 20.36 1.83 -0.16
C ALA A 34 20.24 2.49 -1.55
N PRO A 35 21.05 3.53 -1.85
CA PRO A 35 20.90 4.33 -3.08
C PRO A 35 21.19 3.55 -4.38
N GLY A 36 21.84 2.39 -4.29
CA GLY A 36 22.10 1.49 -5.44
C GLY A 36 21.03 0.42 -5.66
N ASP A 37 19.97 0.39 -4.85
CA ASP A 37 18.91 -0.63 -4.92
C ASP A 37 17.60 -0.06 -5.46
N ASP A 38 17.46 -0.03 -6.78
CA ASP A 38 16.31 0.59 -7.45
C ASP A 38 14.99 -0.18 -7.30
N ARG A 39 14.99 -1.37 -6.67
CA ARG A 39 13.82 -2.28 -6.68
C ARG A 39 12.53 -1.63 -6.14
N PRO A 40 12.53 -0.81 -5.07
CA PRO A 40 11.32 -0.11 -4.62
C PRO A 40 10.85 0.97 -5.60
N ARG A 41 11.77 1.79 -6.13
CA ARG A 41 11.44 2.83 -7.12
C ARG A 41 10.87 2.24 -8.40
N ASP A 42 11.50 1.20 -8.92
CA ASP A 42 11.05 0.45 -10.09
C ASP A 42 9.68 -0.21 -9.85
N ALA A 43 9.41 -0.70 -8.64
CA ALA A 43 8.08 -1.20 -8.27
C ALA A 43 7.00 -0.13 -8.28
N ILE A 44 7.26 1.05 -7.73
CA ILE A 44 6.34 2.21 -7.77
C ILE A 44 6.07 2.62 -9.22
N ALA A 45 7.12 2.78 -10.03
CA ALA A 45 7.00 3.15 -11.44
C ALA A 45 6.16 2.14 -12.23
N ARG A 46 6.38 0.84 -11.99
CA ARG A 46 5.58 -0.23 -12.56
C ARG A 46 4.12 -0.17 -12.11
N THR A 47 3.85 0.02 -10.82
CA THR A 47 2.48 0.17 -10.30
C THR A 47 1.76 1.33 -10.99
N ARG A 48 2.43 2.47 -11.19
CA ARG A 48 1.91 3.59 -12.00
C ARG A 48 1.69 3.23 -13.46
N GLY A 49 2.57 2.43 -14.05
CA GLY A 49 2.41 1.89 -15.40
C GLY A 49 1.16 1.01 -15.54
N PHE A 50 0.86 0.19 -14.53
CA PHE A 50 -0.39 -0.57 -14.48
C PHE A 50 -1.60 0.34 -14.28
N ALA A 51 -1.56 1.29 -13.36
CA ALA A 51 -2.64 2.25 -13.17
C ALA A 51 -3.01 2.99 -14.47
N ALA A 52 -2.00 3.38 -15.26
CA ALA A 52 -2.17 4.10 -16.52
C ALA A 52 -2.42 3.22 -17.75
N GLY A 53 -2.69 1.92 -17.61
CA GLY A 53 -2.97 1.04 -18.76
C GLY A 53 -1.75 0.61 -19.58
N ARG A 54 -0.53 1.06 -19.23
CA ARG A 54 0.71 0.77 -19.96
C ARG A 54 1.27 -0.62 -19.68
N LEU A 55 0.90 -1.22 -18.55
CA LEU A 55 1.31 -2.57 -18.17
C LEU A 55 0.07 -3.42 -17.87
N THR A 56 0.13 -4.71 -18.21
CA THR A 56 -0.93 -5.67 -17.92
C THR A 56 -0.86 -6.13 -16.46
N ALA A 57 -1.99 -6.62 -15.92
CA ALA A 57 -2.00 -7.26 -14.61
C ALA A 57 -1.03 -8.47 -14.57
N ALA A 58 -0.97 -9.25 -15.65
CA ALA A 58 -0.09 -10.41 -15.76
C ALA A 58 1.39 -10.04 -15.66
N ASP A 59 1.82 -8.94 -16.30
CA ASP A 59 3.21 -8.48 -16.25
C ASP A 59 3.62 -8.03 -14.85
N GLN A 60 2.73 -7.33 -14.14
CA GLN A 60 2.93 -6.94 -12.75
C GLN A 60 2.99 -8.14 -11.82
N ILE A 61 2.03 -9.07 -11.95
CA ILE A 61 1.93 -10.25 -11.09
C ILE A 61 3.21 -11.09 -11.14
N ARG A 62 3.80 -11.27 -12.34
CA ARG A 62 5.08 -11.99 -12.51
C ARG A 62 6.24 -11.34 -11.74
N ARG A 63 6.18 -10.03 -11.49
CA ARG A 63 7.25 -9.21 -10.91
C ARG A 63 6.99 -8.77 -9.47
N ARG A 64 5.79 -9.03 -8.92
CA ARG A 64 5.32 -8.50 -7.63
C ARG A 64 6.24 -8.78 -6.44
N PHE A 65 7.00 -9.88 -6.46
CA PHE A 65 7.90 -10.27 -5.38
C PHE A 65 9.31 -9.67 -5.49
N ILE A 66 9.63 -8.92 -6.55
CA ILE A 66 10.96 -8.32 -6.74
C ILE A 66 11.25 -7.29 -5.63
N ALA A 67 10.30 -6.38 -5.39
CA ALA A 67 10.42 -5.30 -4.41
C ALA A 67 10.51 -5.82 -2.96
N GLY A 68 9.81 -6.91 -2.63
CA GLY A 68 9.82 -7.47 -1.27
C GLY A 68 11.21 -7.90 -0.80
N ARG A 69 12.14 -8.19 -1.72
CA ARG A 69 13.54 -8.53 -1.40
C ARG A 69 14.39 -7.31 -1.04
N ALA A 70 13.97 -6.10 -1.42
CA ALA A 70 14.70 -4.86 -1.15
C ALA A 70 14.69 -4.48 0.32
N ALA A 71 13.67 -4.89 1.10
CA ALA A 71 13.59 -4.57 2.52
C ALA A 71 14.79 -5.06 3.35
N LYS A 72 15.56 -6.03 2.85
CA LYS A 72 16.80 -6.52 3.49
C LYS A 72 18.02 -5.63 3.25
N SER A 73 17.95 -4.73 2.27
CA SER A 73 19.00 -3.75 1.95
C SER A 73 18.95 -2.52 2.85
N ALA A 74 17.82 -2.28 3.52
CA ALA A 74 17.65 -1.18 4.45
C ALA A 74 18.37 -1.47 5.77
N ALA A 75 19.03 -0.45 6.32
CA ALA A 75 19.69 -0.52 7.62
C ALA A 75 18.71 -0.29 8.77
N SER A 76 17.66 0.51 8.54
CA SER A 76 16.68 0.85 9.57
C SER A 76 15.34 0.13 9.37
N PRO A 77 14.55 -0.03 10.45
CA PRO A 77 13.15 -0.47 10.34
C PRO A 77 12.28 0.46 9.47
N ALA A 78 12.59 1.77 9.43
CA ALA A 78 11.85 2.74 8.64
C ALA A 78 12.08 2.53 7.14
N GLY A 79 13.35 2.40 6.71
CA GLY A 79 13.71 2.06 5.33
C GLY A 79 13.14 0.70 4.91
N ALA A 80 13.18 -0.31 5.80
CA ALA A 80 12.58 -1.61 5.52
C ALA A 80 11.06 -1.54 5.37
N ALA A 81 10.37 -0.69 6.14
CA ALA A 81 8.93 -0.45 6.00
C ALA A 81 8.60 0.28 4.69
N ALA A 82 9.40 1.26 4.29
CA ALA A 82 9.25 1.94 2.99
C ALA A 82 9.38 0.99 1.81
N ALA A 83 10.38 0.10 1.81
CA ALA A 83 10.50 -0.94 0.78
C ALA A 83 9.30 -1.90 0.76
N ARG A 84 8.73 -2.23 1.93
CA ARG A 84 7.51 -3.04 2.02
C ARG A 84 6.27 -2.31 1.52
N ALA A 85 6.16 -0.99 1.70
CA ALA A 85 5.09 -0.19 1.11
C ALA A 85 5.11 -0.31 -0.43
N ALA A 86 6.29 -0.15 -1.05
CA ALA A 86 6.46 -0.34 -2.49
C ALA A 86 6.14 -1.78 -2.94
N ALA A 87 6.51 -2.79 -2.14
CA ALA A 87 6.18 -4.18 -2.42
C ALA A 87 4.67 -4.46 -2.38
N GLN A 88 3.94 -3.85 -1.45
CA GLN A 88 2.49 -3.94 -1.41
C GLN A 88 1.85 -3.20 -2.60
N ALA A 89 2.35 -2.03 -2.97
CA ALA A 89 1.87 -1.32 -4.15
C ALA A 89 1.98 -2.19 -5.42
N ALA A 90 3.11 -2.90 -5.61
CA ALA A 90 3.28 -3.85 -6.70
C ALA A 90 2.33 -5.07 -6.63
N GLY A 91 1.80 -5.38 -5.44
CA GLY A 91 0.79 -6.43 -5.22
C GLY A 91 -0.60 -6.04 -5.71
N VAL A 92 -0.92 -4.76 -5.93
CA VAL A 92 -2.27 -4.30 -6.28
C VAL A 92 -2.80 -4.93 -7.56
N ALA A 93 -1.94 -5.10 -8.58
CA ALA A 93 -2.33 -5.75 -9.83
C ALA A 93 -2.79 -7.21 -9.64
N HIS A 94 -2.37 -7.87 -8.55
CA HIS A 94 -2.90 -9.17 -8.15
C HIS A 94 -4.23 -9.05 -7.42
N MET A 95 -4.29 -8.23 -6.37
CA MET A 95 -5.48 -8.01 -5.54
C MET A 95 -5.52 -6.56 -5.04
N GLY A 96 -6.65 -5.89 -5.27
CA GLY A 96 -6.84 -4.48 -4.91
C GLY A 96 -6.61 -4.19 -3.43
N ALA A 97 -6.90 -5.14 -2.55
CA ALA A 97 -6.67 -5.03 -1.12
C ALA A 97 -5.21 -4.76 -0.70
N HIS A 98 -4.23 -5.06 -1.56
CA HIS A 98 -2.84 -4.69 -1.30
C HIS A 98 -2.63 -3.16 -1.19
N ALA A 99 -3.54 -2.34 -1.73
CA ALA A 99 -3.47 -0.89 -1.62
C ALA A 99 -3.50 -0.42 -0.16
N LEU A 100 -4.38 -1.00 0.67
CA LEU A 100 -4.41 -0.73 2.12
C LEU A 100 -3.12 -1.18 2.82
N GLY A 101 -2.52 -2.28 2.35
CA GLY A 101 -1.21 -2.73 2.81
C GLY A 101 -0.09 -1.73 2.49
N ALA A 102 -0.10 -1.12 1.30
CA ALA A 102 0.87 -0.10 0.91
C ALA A 102 0.80 1.13 1.82
N ALA A 103 -0.41 1.66 2.01
CA ALA A 103 -0.69 2.79 2.89
C ALA A 103 -0.29 2.51 4.36
N ALA A 104 -0.61 1.32 4.88
CA ALA A 104 -0.27 0.94 6.24
C ALA A 104 1.24 0.82 6.49
N TYR A 105 1.98 0.28 5.53
CA TYR A 105 3.44 0.23 5.60
C TYR A 105 4.07 1.63 5.43
N ALA A 106 3.48 2.52 4.63
CA ALA A 106 3.92 3.91 4.54
C ALA A 106 3.74 4.63 5.89
N ALA A 107 2.55 4.52 6.51
CA ALA A 107 2.31 5.08 7.84
C ALA A 107 3.26 4.50 8.92
N ARG A 108 3.58 3.20 8.82
CA ARG A 108 4.60 2.58 9.68
C ARG A 108 6.00 3.15 9.44
N ALA A 109 6.39 3.38 8.18
CA ALA A 109 7.67 3.97 7.86
C ALA A 109 7.77 5.41 8.41
N VAL A 110 6.71 6.21 8.26
CA VAL A 110 6.60 7.55 8.86
C VAL A 110 6.80 7.48 10.37
N ARG A 111 6.04 6.65 11.08
CA ARG A 111 6.19 6.48 12.53
C ARG A 111 7.61 6.12 12.95
N LEU A 112 8.25 5.19 12.24
CA LEU A 112 9.59 4.71 12.58
C LEU A 112 10.68 5.74 12.27
N SER A 113 10.42 6.68 11.36
CA SER A 113 11.33 7.79 11.03
C SER A 113 11.09 9.03 11.87
N ALA A 114 9.87 9.22 12.38
CA ALA A 114 9.46 10.43 13.07
C ALA A 114 9.72 10.33 14.59
N GLY A 115 10.13 11.45 15.18
CA GLY A 115 10.11 11.66 16.63
C GLY A 115 8.78 12.24 17.14
N ASP A 116 7.79 12.37 16.25
CA ASP A 116 6.51 13.02 16.53
C ASP A 116 5.37 11.99 16.63
N PRO A 117 4.65 11.91 17.76
CA PRO A 117 3.49 11.04 17.91
C PRO A 117 2.34 11.35 16.93
N ASN A 118 2.25 12.57 16.37
CA ASN A 118 1.19 12.96 15.45
C ASN A 118 1.45 12.57 13.98
N ALA A 119 2.70 12.23 13.63
CA ALA A 119 3.10 12.00 12.24
C ALA A 119 2.30 10.89 11.54
N VAL A 120 1.86 9.87 12.30
CA VAL A 120 0.98 8.82 11.76
C VAL A 120 -0.39 9.39 11.41
N ASN A 121 -0.98 10.20 12.29
CA ASN A 121 -2.30 10.78 12.05
C ASN A 121 -2.28 11.67 10.79
N GLU A 122 -1.26 12.51 10.65
CA GLU A 122 -1.07 13.38 9.49
C GLU A 122 -0.89 12.58 8.20
N GLU A 123 -0.12 11.49 8.23
CA GLU A 123 0.04 10.60 7.08
C GLU A 123 -1.29 9.94 6.70
N LEU A 124 -2.07 9.46 7.68
CA LEU A 124 -3.40 8.88 7.41
C LEU A 124 -4.39 9.93 6.87
N GLU A 125 -4.33 11.18 7.34
CA GLU A 125 -5.13 12.29 6.80
C GLU A 125 -4.76 12.59 5.36
N TRP A 126 -3.46 12.69 5.06
CA TRP A 126 -2.98 12.86 3.70
C TRP A 126 -3.42 11.70 2.79
N GLN A 127 -3.34 10.47 3.28
CA GLN A 127 -3.75 9.27 2.53
C GLN A 127 -5.24 9.30 2.17
N ILE A 128 -6.11 9.78 3.06
CA ILE A 128 -7.55 9.95 2.78
C ILE A 128 -7.79 11.12 1.82
N ALA A 129 -7.15 12.28 2.08
CA ALA A 129 -7.32 13.48 1.27
C ALA A 129 -6.79 13.35 -0.17
N SER A 130 -5.85 12.44 -0.40
CA SER A 130 -5.28 12.15 -1.73
C SER A 130 -6.13 11.19 -2.57
N MET A 131 -7.22 10.63 -2.04
CA MET A 131 -8.09 9.73 -2.80
C MET A 131 -9.01 10.50 -3.74
N SER A 132 -9.20 9.98 -4.95
CA SER A 132 -10.36 10.32 -5.77
C SER A 132 -11.63 9.66 -5.23
N SER A 133 -12.81 10.09 -5.71
CA SER A 133 -14.08 9.43 -5.41
C SER A 133 -14.06 7.94 -5.75
N ASP A 134 -13.42 7.58 -6.86
CA ASP A 134 -13.38 6.22 -7.38
C ASP A 134 -12.46 5.34 -6.53
N VAL A 135 -11.31 5.88 -6.10
CA VAL A 135 -10.42 5.20 -5.14
C VAL A 135 -11.16 4.97 -3.82
N ALA A 136 -11.84 5.99 -3.29
CA ALA A 136 -12.59 5.86 -2.04
C ALA A 136 -13.75 4.85 -2.17
N ALA A 137 -14.47 4.82 -3.29
CA ALA A 137 -15.52 3.85 -3.57
C ALA A 137 -14.97 2.42 -3.65
N ALA A 138 -13.91 2.21 -4.42
CA ALA A 138 -13.25 0.92 -4.56
C ALA A 138 -12.74 0.38 -3.20
N LEU A 139 -12.08 1.21 -2.40
CA LEU A 139 -11.55 0.80 -1.09
C LEU A 139 -12.66 0.54 -0.06
N ARG A 140 -13.80 1.24 -0.12
CA ARG A 140 -14.98 0.95 0.72
C ARG A 140 -15.64 -0.39 0.41
N SER A 141 -15.48 -0.90 -0.81
CA SER A 141 -16.01 -2.21 -1.19
C SER A 141 -15.21 -3.39 -0.61
N LEU A 142 -14.01 -3.14 -0.09
CA LEU A 142 -13.16 -4.17 0.53
C LEU A 142 -13.74 -4.61 1.89
N PRO A 143 -13.63 -5.90 2.23
CA PRO A 143 -14.09 -6.38 3.53
C PRO A 143 -13.28 -5.75 4.68
N PRO A 144 -13.87 -5.60 5.88
CA PRO A 144 -13.14 -5.19 7.07
C PRO A 144 -11.92 -6.07 7.33
N ILE A 145 -10.82 -5.48 7.80
CA ILE A 145 -9.61 -6.25 8.08
C ILE A 145 -9.84 -7.35 9.12
N GLY A 146 -9.37 -8.55 8.80
CA GLY A 146 -9.51 -9.78 9.59
C GLY A 146 -10.78 -10.57 9.30
N SER A 147 -11.70 -10.07 8.48
CA SER A 147 -13.03 -10.71 8.27
C SER A 147 -13.08 -11.72 7.11
N ASP A 148 -12.11 -11.68 6.20
CA ASP A 148 -12.08 -12.56 5.02
C ASP A 148 -10.67 -13.13 4.80
N SER A 149 -10.54 -14.45 4.91
CA SER A 149 -9.26 -15.17 4.77
C SER A 149 -8.76 -15.27 3.34
N ALA A 150 -9.58 -14.95 2.33
CA ALA A 150 -9.24 -15.08 0.92
C ALA A 150 -8.46 -13.87 0.37
N GLY A 151 -7.43 -13.40 1.08
CA GLY A 151 -6.62 -12.28 0.61
C GLY A 151 -5.76 -11.63 1.71
N PRO A 152 -5.08 -10.51 1.39
CA PRO A 152 -4.10 -9.91 2.28
C PRO A 152 -4.72 -9.28 3.54
N LEU A 153 -6.04 -9.03 3.57
CA LEU A 153 -6.74 -8.53 4.76
C LEU A 153 -7.21 -9.66 5.69
N GLY A 154 -7.02 -10.93 5.32
CA GLY A 154 -7.32 -12.06 6.18
C GLY A 154 -6.42 -12.12 7.43
N PRO A 155 -6.71 -13.03 8.37
CA PRO A 155 -5.88 -13.24 9.54
C PRO A 155 -4.40 -13.45 9.16
N GLY A 156 -3.52 -12.56 9.61
CA GLY A 156 -2.09 -12.63 9.29
C GLY A 156 -1.34 -11.33 9.55
N MET A 157 -0.26 -11.12 8.77
CA MET A 157 0.69 -10.03 8.97
C MET A 157 0.05 -8.64 8.88
N LEU A 158 -0.84 -8.43 7.91
CA LEU A 158 -1.49 -7.11 7.76
C LEU A 158 -2.61 -6.90 8.79
N SER A 159 -3.25 -7.96 9.27
CA SER A 159 -4.35 -7.86 10.24
C SER A 159 -3.91 -7.81 11.70
N SER A 160 -2.60 -7.73 11.97
CA SER A 160 -2.04 -7.81 13.31
C SER A 160 -1.16 -6.60 13.65
N GLY A 161 -1.08 -6.33 14.96
CA GLY A 161 -0.33 -5.21 15.50
C GLY A 161 -0.65 -3.88 14.83
N GLU A 162 0.37 -3.05 14.71
CA GLU A 162 0.28 -1.70 14.15
C GLU A 162 -0.23 -1.65 12.71
N LEU A 163 0.15 -2.60 11.84
CA LEU A 163 -0.34 -2.58 10.45
C LEU A 163 -1.85 -2.77 10.41
N GLY A 164 -2.36 -3.67 11.25
CA GLY A 164 -3.79 -3.90 11.39
C GLY A 164 -4.52 -2.68 11.94
N GLU A 165 -3.90 -1.96 12.87
CA GLU A 165 -4.41 -0.72 13.40
C GLU A 165 -4.49 0.38 12.33
N HIS A 166 -3.42 0.62 11.58
CA HIS A 166 -3.41 1.61 10.50
C HIS A 166 -4.49 1.30 9.44
N ILE A 167 -4.62 0.04 9.01
CA ILE A 167 -5.65 -0.35 8.03
C ILE A 167 -7.05 -0.13 8.62
N ARG A 168 -7.28 -0.50 9.88
CA ARG A 168 -8.58 -0.29 10.54
C ARG A 168 -8.92 1.19 10.64
N GLN A 169 -7.95 2.06 10.96
CA GLN A 169 -8.14 3.51 10.99
C GLN A 169 -8.49 4.06 9.60
N LEU A 170 -7.79 3.64 8.54
CA LEU A 170 -8.11 4.01 7.15
C LEU A 170 -9.54 3.57 6.77
N GLN A 171 -9.89 2.32 7.06
CA GLN A 171 -11.24 1.81 6.80
C GLN A 171 -12.29 2.61 7.57
N THR A 172 -12.08 2.96 8.85
CA THR A 172 -13.01 3.82 9.59
C THR A 172 -13.18 5.19 8.94
N ARG A 173 -12.09 5.89 8.61
CA ARG A 173 -12.12 7.25 8.01
C ARG A 173 -12.83 7.27 6.64
N LEU A 174 -12.59 6.24 5.82
CA LEU A 174 -13.25 6.04 4.53
C LEU A 174 -14.78 6.00 4.65
N HIS A 175 -15.31 5.40 5.72
CA HIS A 175 -16.75 5.30 5.95
C HIS A 175 -17.32 6.55 6.64
N SER A 176 -16.53 7.24 7.47
CA SER A 176 -16.95 8.48 8.16
C SER A 176 -17.05 9.71 7.25
N THR A 177 -16.39 9.74 6.09
CA THR A 177 -16.41 10.87 5.14
C THR A 177 -17.73 10.94 4.32
N THR A 178 -18.75 10.19 4.72
CA THR A 178 -20.04 10.04 4.00
C THR A 178 -21.22 10.59 4.80
N ALA A 179 -20.99 11.67 5.57
CA ALA A 179 -22.02 12.40 6.32
C ALA A 179 -22.12 13.84 5.83
#